data_AF-A0A1X7RAM0-F1
#
_entry.id   AF-A0A1X7RAM0-F1
#
_cell.length_a   1.000
_cell.length_b   1.000
_cell.length_c   1.000
_cell.angle_alpha   90.00
_cell.angle_beta   90.00
_cell.angle_gamma   90.00
#
_symmetry.space_group_name_H-M   'P 1'
#
loop_
_entity.id
_entity.type
_entity.pdbx_description
1 polymer ?
#
loop_
_entity_poly.entity_id
_entity_poly.type
_entity_poly.pdbx_seq_one_letter_code
_entity_poly.pdbx_strand_id
1 'polypeptide(L)'
;MSSQFFLKTNKDIELFQGYSDFNECNHTSKESQVISSVVSPCGRFLALSTKEAVQVFCGKNFEILLLEAKITDVYDIKFSPSGNFLNTWERPLATDPEHKNVKIWFLNKEIPDASNVKPVYDYKFKSQSNWSLQYSKLDNFAMKLFTKDLRIVKLSTNEPNFDFNKPFATLNLDQDPTDQNRKFTTYLVSPSEHPTICTFMPEKSGKPAQLTIWPILEGKIIKKIATKSFFKADSCQLKWNSQGNAILCLAITDFDSQNKSYYGENTLYLLSFQGVNGTLGGNSVRVPLANGPVHDFTWSPTSRQFGVIAGYMPATVAFFDMRGNIVHSLDNQSKNTMLFSPSGNYILIGGFGNLQGAVEILDRHNKFKSIAKFNATNTSVCMWSPGGEFIMTATTSPRLRVDNAVKVWHVSGNLVFVKEFKELLKVDWRSPIKVKTYANSHVAKEMTIDQDTETASLDPKLNKSQLTVHKSVAEFAAAHPQQAANHSSSNGGKGSTSKPAGAYKPPHARRAGGSNSSSVPGMTRTVPGMANKQTVGATTKTTSRRRKAKSPENDVGSPNNSVPSSSSSEASPEEKKMRSLLKKLRSIETLKQRQTNGDKLEDTQVLKISTEAKVLADLKALGWNESDA
;
A
#
# COMPACT_ATOMS: atom_id res chain seq x y z
N MET A 1 -30.52 -6.56 5.97
CA MET A 1 -29.64 -7.59 6.58
C MET A 1 -28.43 -6.86 7.13
N SER A 2 -27.92 -7.21 8.31
CA SER A 2 -26.67 -6.60 8.79
C SER A 2 -25.52 -6.89 7.82
N SER A 3 -24.48 -6.05 7.86
CA SER A 3 -23.26 -6.24 7.09
C SER A 3 -22.70 -7.65 7.31
N GLN A 4 -21.94 -8.20 6.37
CA GLN A 4 -21.21 -9.46 6.56
C GLN A 4 -19.72 -9.18 6.43
N PHE A 5 -18.87 -10.00 7.02
CA PHE A 5 -17.44 -9.95 6.79
C PHE A 5 -16.89 -11.36 6.64
N PHE A 6 -15.80 -11.48 5.91
CA PHE A 6 -15.12 -12.75 5.77
C PHE A 6 -13.68 -12.63 6.25
N LEU A 7 -13.13 -13.77 6.60
CA LEU A 7 -11.74 -13.89 6.98
C LEU A 7 -11.14 -15.12 6.33
N LYS A 8 -9.83 -15.06 6.13
CA LYS A 8 -9.05 -16.12 5.52
C LYS A 8 -7.97 -16.55 6.49
N THR A 9 -7.93 -17.84 6.77
CA THR A 9 -6.79 -18.51 7.41
C THR A 9 -6.00 -19.28 6.36
N ASN A 10 -4.98 -20.02 6.76
CA ASN A 10 -4.21 -20.87 5.84
C ASN A 10 -5.01 -22.06 5.30
N LYS A 11 -6.07 -22.46 6.01
CA LYS A 11 -6.90 -23.62 5.68
C LYS A 11 -8.26 -23.21 5.12
N ASP A 12 -8.89 -22.23 5.76
CA ASP A 12 -10.31 -21.98 5.59
C ASP A 12 -10.62 -20.52 5.26
N ILE A 13 -11.80 -20.32 4.70
CA ILE A 13 -12.46 -19.01 4.62
C ILE A 13 -13.74 -19.12 5.42
N GLU A 14 -13.83 -18.25 6.42
CA GLU A 14 -14.98 -18.19 7.31
C GLU A 14 -15.78 -16.93 6.98
N LEU A 15 -17.11 -17.08 6.86
CA LEU A 15 -18.04 -15.97 6.65
C LEU A 15 -18.80 -15.70 7.95
N PHE A 16 -18.83 -14.44 8.38
CA PHE A 16 -19.53 -13.99 9.57
C PHE A 16 -20.65 -13.02 9.20
N GLN A 17 -21.76 -13.16 9.91
CA GLN A 17 -22.71 -12.07 10.02
C GLN A 17 -22.07 -10.94 10.83
N GLY A 18 -22.34 -9.69 10.45
CA GLY A 18 -21.95 -8.52 11.21
C GLY A 18 -22.85 -8.33 12.44
N TYR A 19 -22.76 -7.15 13.04
CA TYR A 19 -23.53 -6.79 14.22
C TYR A 19 -25.04 -7.03 14.02
N SER A 20 -25.79 -7.54 15.00
CA SER A 20 -25.44 -7.81 16.41
C SER A 20 -24.86 -9.19 16.69
N ASP A 21 -25.13 -10.16 15.82
CA ASP A 21 -25.05 -11.56 16.23
C ASP A 21 -23.64 -12.14 16.11
N PHE A 22 -22.87 -11.71 15.11
CA PHE A 22 -21.51 -12.22 14.85
C PHE A 22 -21.43 -13.75 14.70
N ASN A 23 -22.54 -14.37 14.28
CA ASN A 23 -22.59 -15.79 14.01
C ASN A 23 -21.83 -16.13 12.73
N GLU A 24 -21.12 -17.25 12.76
CA GLU A 24 -20.48 -17.83 11.59
C GLU A 24 -21.56 -18.45 10.67
N CYS A 25 -21.62 -17.99 9.42
CA CYS A 25 -22.67 -18.36 8.46
C CYS A 25 -22.29 -19.55 7.58
N ASN A 26 -21.00 -19.71 7.27
CA ASN A 26 -20.54 -20.76 6.38
C ASN A 26 -19.08 -21.14 6.69
N HIS A 27 -18.79 -22.43 6.61
CA HIS A 27 -17.46 -23.00 6.69
C HIS A 27 -17.15 -23.66 5.34
N THR A 28 -16.45 -22.96 4.46
CA THR A 28 -15.94 -23.60 3.24
C THR A 28 -14.67 -24.38 3.59
N SER A 29 -14.80 -25.47 4.36
CA SER A 29 -13.73 -26.46 4.55
C SER A 29 -13.55 -27.19 3.24
N LYS A 30 -12.57 -26.76 2.44
CA LYS A 30 -11.98 -27.66 1.45
C LYS A 30 -10.55 -27.92 1.91
N GLU A 31 -10.14 -29.18 1.88
CA GLU A 31 -8.80 -29.65 2.27
C GLU A 31 -7.67 -28.93 1.48
N SER A 32 -8.01 -28.29 0.36
CA SER A 32 -7.10 -27.58 -0.52
C SER A 32 -6.82 -26.16 -0.04
N GLN A 33 -5.55 -25.91 0.30
CA GLN A 33 -5.01 -24.60 0.70
C GLN A 33 -5.42 -23.47 -0.28
N VAL A 34 -6.11 -22.45 0.24
CA VAL A 34 -6.50 -21.26 -0.53
C VAL A 34 -5.29 -20.34 -0.74
N ILE A 35 -4.93 -20.09 -1.99
CA ILE A 35 -3.84 -19.20 -2.40
C ILE A 35 -4.27 -17.74 -2.35
N SER A 36 -5.37 -17.38 -3.01
CA SER A 36 -5.92 -16.02 -3.04
C SER A 36 -7.44 -16.02 -2.88
N SER A 37 -7.99 -14.93 -2.33
CA SER A 37 -9.44 -14.75 -2.18
C SER A 37 -9.82 -13.29 -2.33
N VAL A 38 -10.97 -13.02 -2.95
CA VAL A 38 -11.50 -11.67 -3.11
C VAL A 38 -13.03 -11.70 -3.21
N VAL A 39 -13.70 -10.75 -2.56
CA VAL A 39 -15.13 -10.50 -2.75
C VAL A 39 -15.30 -9.40 -3.80
N SER A 40 -16.29 -9.55 -4.66
CA SER A 40 -16.56 -8.54 -5.68
C SER A 40 -16.97 -7.21 -5.04
N PRO A 41 -16.61 -6.06 -5.63
CA PRO A 41 -17.00 -4.75 -5.08
C PRO A 41 -18.52 -4.57 -4.97
N CYS A 42 -19.30 -5.27 -5.81
CA CYS A 42 -20.76 -5.31 -5.76
C CYS A 42 -21.33 -6.31 -4.73
N GLY A 43 -20.49 -7.05 -4.00
CA GLY A 43 -20.91 -7.97 -2.94
C GLY A 43 -21.56 -9.28 -3.42
N ARG A 44 -21.78 -9.46 -4.72
CA ARG A 44 -22.48 -10.63 -5.28
C ARG A 44 -21.63 -11.90 -5.28
N PHE A 45 -20.30 -11.79 -5.40
CA PHE A 45 -19.43 -12.92 -5.68
C PHE A 45 -18.26 -13.01 -4.70
N LEU A 46 -17.86 -14.24 -4.37
CA LEU A 46 -16.61 -14.56 -3.70
C LEU A 46 -15.78 -15.43 -4.66
N ALA A 47 -14.60 -14.96 -5.05
CA ALA A 47 -13.67 -15.73 -5.89
C ALA A 47 -12.49 -16.23 -5.05
N LEU A 48 -12.15 -17.51 -5.22
CA LEU A 48 -11.07 -18.21 -4.53
C LEU A 48 -10.14 -18.83 -5.56
N SER A 49 -8.83 -18.76 -5.32
CA SER A 49 -7.87 -19.60 -6.02
C SER A 49 -7.27 -20.64 -5.07
N THR A 50 -7.23 -21.88 -5.54
CA THR A 50 -6.56 -23.01 -4.88
C THR A 50 -5.38 -23.45 -5.74
N LYS A 51 -4.67 -24.50 -5.33
CA LYS A 51 -3.60 -25.09 -6.16
C LYS A 51 -4.12 -25.69 -7.47
N GLU A 52 -5.37 -26.12 -7.50
CA GLU A 52 -5.93 -26.94 -8.59
C GLU A 52 -6.94 -26.19 -9.46
N ALA A 53 -7.64 -25.22 -8.87
CA ALA A 53 -8.72 -24.51 -9.55
C ALA A 53 -8.96 -23.10 -8.99
N VAL A 54 -9.62 -22.28 -9.82
CA VAL A 54 -10.30 -21.05 -9.41
C VAL A 54 -11.79 -21.31 -9.31
N GLN A 55 -12.38 -20.97 -8.17
CA GLN A 55 -13.80 -21.16 -7.88
C GLN A 55 -14.45 -19.80 -7.59
N VAL A 56 -15.65 -19.59 -8.12
CA VAL A 56 -16.47 -18.40 -7.84
C VAL A 56 -17.78 -18.84 -7.23
N PHE A 57 -18.14 -18.23 -6.11
CA PHE A 57 -19.35 -18.52 -5.36
C PHE A 57 -20.30 -17.32 -5.36
N CYS A 58 -21.60 -17.58 -5.35
CA CYS A 58 -22.66 -16.59 -5.20
C CYS A 58 -23.70 -17.08 -4.16
N GLY A 59 -24.73 -16.27 -3.92
CA GLY A 59 -25.74 -16.55 -2.90
C GLY A 59 -25.61 -15.66 -1.67
N LYS A 60 -26.52 -15.86 -0.71
CA LYS A 60 -26.61 -15.01 0.49
C LYS A 60 -25.43 -15.24 1.43
N ASN A 61 -24.88 -16.44 1.45
CA ASN A 61 -23.75 -16.89 2.26
C ASN A 61 -22.61 -17.49 1.42
N PHE A 62 -22.59 -17.19 0.11
CA PHE A 62 -21.65 -17.78 -0.86
C PHE A 62 -21.74 -19.31 -0.96
N GLU A 63 -22.95 -19.85 -0.88
CA GLU A 63 -23.27 -21.27 -0.86
C GLU A 63 -23.37 -21.90 -2.25
N ILE A 64 -23.55 -21.10 -3.31
CA ILE A 64 -23.75 -21.58 -4.68
C ILE A 64 -22.42 -21.49 -5.44
N LEU A 65 -21.89 -22.62 -5.91
CA LEU A 65 -20.74 -22.64 -6.82
C LEU A 65 -21.19 -22.21 -8.23
N LEU A 66 -20.72 -21.06 -8.68
CA LEU A 66 -21.09 -20.46 -9.96
C LEU A 66 -20.13 -20.85 -11.09
N LEU A 67 -18.83 -20.92 -10.80
CA LEU A 67 -17.78 -21.20 -11.78
C LEU A 67 -16.65 -21.98 -11.12
N GLU A 68 -16.15 -23.00 -11.80
CA GLU A 68 -14.95 -23.74 -11.45
C GLU A 68 -14.04 -23.89 -12.68
N ALA A 69 -12.98 -23.09 -12.72
CA ALA A 69 -11.96 -23.16 -13.75
C ALA A 69 -10.77 -23.99 -13.25
N LYS A 70 -10.47 -25.11 -13.91
CA LYS A 70 -9.33 -26.00 -13.61
C LYS A 70 -8.00 -25.39 -14.10
N ILE A 71 -7.65 -24.24 -13.55
CA ILE A 71 -6.39 -23.54 -13.76
C ILE A 71 -5.56 -23.60 -12.48
N THR A 72 -4.29 -23.97 -12.63
CA THR A 72 -3.35 -24.14 -11.53
C THR A 72 -2.51 -22.88 -11.34
N ASP A 73 -1.87 -22.73 -10.18
CA ASP A 73 -0.90 -21.64 -9.93
C ASP A 73 -1.44 -20.21 -10.15
N VAL A 74 -2.71 -19.97 -9.83
CA VAL A 74 -3.31 -18.62 -9.83
C VAL A 74 -2.99 -17.90 -8.51
N TYR A 75 -2.11 -16.90 -8.59
CA TYR A 75 -1.62 -16.16 -7.41
C TYR A 75 -2.38 -14.87 -7.13
N ASP A 76 -2.99 -14.27 -8.15
CA ASP A 76 -3.73 -13.02 -7.98
C ASP A 76 -5.05 -13.04 -8.75
N ILE A 77 -6.09 -12.48 -8.14
CA ILE A 77 -7.45 -12.44 -8.66
C ILE A 77 -8.07 -11.08 -8.34
N LYS A 78 -8.73 -10.47 -9.33
CA LYS A 78 -9.33 -9.14 -9.18
C LYS A 78 -10.65 -9.04 -9.93
N PHE A 79 -11.65 -8.49 -9.26
CA PHE A 79 -12.91 -8.15 -9.90
C PHE A 79 -12.86 -6.77 -10.56
N SER A 80 -13.63 -6.60 -11.62
CA SER A 80 -14.00 -5.28 -12.14
C SER A 80 -14.87 -4.51 -11.13
N PRO A 81 -14.96 -3.17 -11.21
CA PRO A 81 -15.73 -2.35 -10.26
C PRO A 81 -17.19 -2.75 -10.11
N SER A 82 -17.85 -3.14 -11.20
CA SER A 82 -19.25 -3.60 -11.15
C SER A 82 -19.38 -5.11 -10.84
N GLY A 83 -18.25 -5.81 -10.79
CA GLY A 83 -18.15 -7.23 -10.47
C GLY A 83 -18.59 -8.15 -11.61
N ASN A 84 -18.80 -7.64 -12.82
CA ASN A 84 -19.21 -8.45 -13.98
C ASN A 84 -18.06 -9.28 -14.54
N PHE A 85 -16.81 -8.87 -14.29
CA PHE A 85 -15.62 -9.56 -14.76
C PHE A 85 -14.72 -9.97 -13.60
N LEU A 86 -14.22 -11.20 -13.64
CA LEU A 86 -13.12 -11.65 -12.82
C LEU A 86 -11.86 -11.73 -13.69
N ASN A 87 -10.77 -11.16 -13.20
CA ASN A 87 -9.44 -11.26 -13.77
C ASN A 87 -8.67 -12.30 -12.94
N THR A 88 -7.93 -13.20 -13.58
CA THR A 88 -7.03 -14.16 -12.91
C THR A 88 -5.62 -14.05 -13.49
N TRP A 89 -4.61 -14.14 -12.63
CA TRP A 89 -3.19 -14.12 -13.02
C TRP A 89 -2.47 -15.37 -12.53
N GLU A 90 -1.96 -16.13 -13.49
CA GLU A 90 -1.08 -17.27 -13.30
C GLU A 90 0.38 -16.80 -13.33
N ARG A 91 1.26 -17.49 -12.60
CA ARG A 91 2.69 -17.23 -12.72
C ARG A 91 3.14 -17.59 -14.15
N PRO A 92 3.85 -16.71 -14.87
CA PRO A 92 4.34 -17.03 -16.20
C PRO A 92 5.19 -18.31 -16.18
N LEU A 93 4.81 -19.29 -16.98
CA LEU A 93 5.56 -20.53 -17.15
C LEU A 93 6.81 -20.27 -17.98
N ALA A 94 7.97 -20.71 -17.50
CA ALA A 94 9.21 -20.62 -18.27
C ALA A 94 9.22 -21.61 -19.46
N THR A 95 8.47 -22.70 -19.35
CA THR A 95 8.39 -23.80 -20.32
C THR A 95 7.50 -23.51 -21.52
N ASP A 96 6.51 -22.62 -21.38
CA ASP A 96 5.61 -22.21 -22.44
C ASP A 96 5.60 -20.68 -22.58
N PRO A 97 6.46 -20.13 -23.46
CA PRO A 97 6.52 -18.70 -23.69
C PRO A 97 5.22 -18.12 -24.24
N GLU A 98 4.39 -18.88 -24.94
CA GLU A 98 3.15 -18.37 -25.53
C GLU A 98 1.95 -18.48 -24.58
N HIS A 99 2.16 -19.05 -23.40
CA HIS A 99 1.13 -19.17 -22.38
C HIS A 99 0.55 -17.81 -21.98
N LYS A 100 -0.75 -17.65 -22.21
CA LYS A 100 -1.52 -16.47 -21.81
C LYS A 100 -1.97 -16.61 -20.37
N ASN A 101 -1.11 -16.15 -19.47
CA ASN A 101 -1.25 -16.28 -18.03
C ASN A 101 -2.30 -15.35 -17.39
N VAL A 102 -2.85 -14.40 -18.14
CA VAL A 102 -3.99 -13.58 -17.69
C VAL A 102 -5.25 -14.03 -18.40
N LYS A 103 -6.31 -14.30 -17.62
CA LYS A 103 -7.62 -14.72 -18.14
C LYS A 103 -8.73 -13.87 -17.53
N ILE A 104 -9.72 -13.54 -18.34
CA ILE A 104 -10.87 -12.72 -17.99
C ILE A 104 -12.14 -13.57 -18.10
N TRP A 105 -12.94 -13.58 -17.04
CA TRP A 105 -14.15 -14.39 -16.92
C TRP A 105 -15.35 -13.47 -16.80
N PHE A 106 -16.38 -13.68 -17.62
CA PHE A 106 -17.62 -12.91 -17.54
C PHE A 106 -18.67 -13.66 -16.70
N LEU A 107 -19.14 -13.00 -15.66
CA LEU A 107 -19.96 -13.60 -14.59
C LEU A 107 -21.40 -13.07 -14.57
N ASN A 108 -21.73 -12.03 -15.35
CA ASN A 108 -23.08 -11.47 -15.40
C ASN A 108 -23.94 -12.15 -16.48
N LYS A 109 -23.97 -13.48 -16.46
CA LYS A 109 -24.78 -14.32 -17.34
C LYS A 109 -25.13 -15.60 -16.62
N GLU A 110 -26.18 -16.28 -17.05
CA GLU A 110 -26.44 -17.62 -16.54
C GLU A 110 -25.32 -18.57 -16.96
N ILE A 111 -24.89 -19.42 -16.01
CA ILE A 111 -23.82 -20.41 -16.20
C ILE A 111 -24.43 -21.78 -15.88
N PRO A 112 -24.92 -22.52 -16.88
CA PRO A 112 -25.57 -23.82 -16.66
C PRO A 112 -24.60 -24.90 -16.17
N ASP A 113 -23.36 -24.85 -16.64
CA ASP A 113 -22.30 -25.78 -16.25
C ASP A 113 -21.10 -25.00 -15.70
N ALA A 114 -20.92 -25.08 -14.38
CA ALA A 114 -19.83 -24.41 -13.68
C ALA A 114 -18.43 -24.88 -14.12
N SER A 115 -18.30 -26.12 -14.63
CA SER A 115 -17.00 -26.71 -15.01
C SER A 115 -16.57 -26.36 -16.44
N ASN A 116 -17.48 -25.93 -17.29
CA ASN A 116 -17.22 -25.67 -18.71
C ASN A 116 -17.37 -24.18 -19.07
N VAL A 117 -16.78 -23.32 -18.24
CA VAL A 117 -16.71 -21.88 -18.53
C VAL A 117 -15.39 -21.56 -19.21
N LYS A 118 -15.46 -20.87 -20.35
CA LYS A 118 -14.28 -20.35 -21.06
C LYS A 118 -14.04 -18.89 -20.72
N PRO A 119 -12.77 -18.44 -20.66
CA PRO A 119 -12.48 -17.02 -20.54
C PRO A 119 -12.98 -16.27 -21.78
N VAL A 120 -13.47 -15.04 -21.57
CA VAL A 120 -13.90 -14.14 -22.66
C VAL A 120 -12.73 -13.38 -23.29
N TYR A 121 -11.60 -13.33 -22.59
CA TYR A 121 -10.36 -12.73 -23.08
C TYR A 121 -9.16 -13.28 -22.32
N ASP A 122 -8.01 -13.34 -22.99
CA ASP A 122 -6.75 -13.78 -22.40
C ASP A 122 -5.56 -13.06 -23.04
N TYR A 123 -4.51 -12.86 -22.25
CA TYR A 123 -3.26 -12.26 -22.72
C TYR A 123 -2.10 -12.63 -21.81
N LYS A 124 -0.89 -12.32 -22.30
CA LYS A 124 0.35 -12.53 -21.55
C LYS A 124 0.76 -11.27 -20.81
N PHE A 125 1.14 -11.43 -19.53
CA PHE A 125 1.67 -10.35 -18.73
C PHE A 125 2.65 -10.86 -17.66
N LYS A 126 3.91 -10.44 -17.76
CA LYS A 126 5.01 -11.00 -16.95
C LYS A 126 5.03 -10.50 -15.50
N SER A 127 4.68 -9.24 -15.26
CA SER A 127 4.77 -8.63 -13.93
C SER A 127 3.52 -8.95 -13.11
N GLN A 128 3.66 -9.13 -11.79
CA GLN A 128 2.51 -9.20 -10.89
C GLN A 128 1.96 -7.80 -10.53
N SER A 129 2.67 -6.72 -10.86
CA SER A 129 2.17 -5.35 -10.68
C SER A 129 1.42 -4.89 -11.93
N ASN A 130 0.23 -4.29 -11.73
CA ASN A 130 -0.61 -3.70 -12.79
C ASN A 130 -0.98 -4.67 -13.93
N TRP A 131 -1.11 -5.97 -13.62
CA TRP A 131 -1.44 -6.99 -14.61
C TRP A 131 -2.89 -6.98 -15.06
N SER A 132 -3.83 -6.59 -14.19
CA SER A 132 -5.28 -6.66 -14.43
C SER A 132 -5.74 -5.53 -15.35
N LEU A 133 -6.78 -5.79 -16.14
CA LEU A 133 -7.45 -4.74 -16.90
C LEU A 133 -8.10 -3.72 -15.96
N GLN A 134 -8.14 -2.45 -16.38
CA GLN A 134 -8.98 -1.45 -15.71
C GLN A 134 -10.30 -1.31 -16.45
N TYR A 135 -11.37 -1.09 -15.68
CA TYR A 135 -12.72 -0.97 -16.19
C TYR A 135 -13.35 0.32 -15.67
N SER A 136 -14.24 0.92 -16.45
CA SER A 136 -15.10 1.99 -15.96
C SER A 136 -16.01 1.49 -14.83
N LYS A 137 -16.63 2.43 -14.09
CA LYS A 137 -17.53 2.11 -12.97
C LYS A 137 -18.59 1.06 -13.31
N LEU A 138 -19.17 1.15 -14.51
CA LEU A 138 -20.25 0.29 -15.01
C LEU A 138 -19.75 -0.91 -15.84
N ASP A 139 -18.44 -1.14 -15.90
CA ASP A 139 -17.79 -2.14 -16.75
C ASP A 139 -18.12 -2.05 -18.26
N ASN A 140 -18.63 -0.91 -18.73
CA ASN A 140 -18.96 -0.67 -20.15
C ASN A 140 -17.72 -0.28 -21.00
N PHE A 141 -16.59 0.01 -20.36
CA PHE A 141 -15.30 0.19 -21.01
C PHE A 141 -14.24 -0.63 -20.30
N ALA A 142 -13.36 -1.28 -21.07
CA ALA A 142 -12.14 -1.88 -20.57
C ALA A 142 -10.91 -1.23 -21.21
N MET A 143 -9.85 -1.12 -20.43
CA MET A 143 -8.64 -0.40 -20.81
C MET A 143 -7.42 -1.26 -20.58
N LYS A 144 -6.48 -1.18 -21.53
CA LYS A 144 -5.19 -1.85 -21.43
C LYS A 144 -4.10 -0.92 -21.94
N LEU A 145 -3.09 -0.72 -21.10
CA LEU A 145 -1.87 -0.03 -21.49
C LEU A 145 -0.97 -0.99 -22.26
N PHE A 146 -0.63 -0.60 -23.48
CA PHE A 146 0.42 -1.20 -24.29
C PHE A 146 1.68 -0.33 -24.19
N THR A 147 2.77 -0.70 -24.86
CA THR A 147 4.09 -0.07 -24.67
C THR A 147 4.07 1.45 -24.84
N LYS A 148 3.26 1.98 -25.76
CA LYS A 148 3.16 3.42 -26.07
C LYS A 148 1.73 3.96 -26.06
N ASP A 149 0.75 3.10 -26.24
CA ASP A 149 -0.64 3.45 -26.44
C ASP A 149 -1.55 2.83 -25.37
N LEU A 150 -2.48 3.64 -24.86
CA LEU A 150 -3.57 3.16 -24.03
C LEU A 150 -4.77 2.93 -24.95
N ARG A 151 -5.23 1.68 -25.01
CA ARG A 151 -6.38 1.28 -25.84
C ARG A 151 -7.59 1.03 -24.97
N ILE A 152 -8.73 1.54 -25.42
CA ILE A 152 -10.02 1.41 -24.75
C ILE A 152 -10.96 0.64 -25.67
N VAL A 153 -11.60 -0.40 -25.14
CA VAL A 153 -12.67 -1.15 -25.81
C VAL A 153 -13.99 -0.84 -25.13
N LYS A 154 -15.05 -0.70 -25.93
CA LYS A 154 -16.42 -0.56 -25.44
C LYS A 154 -17.04 -1.95 -25.33
N LEU A 155 -17.53 -2.31 -24.15
CA LEU A 155 -18.10 -3.62 -23.85
C LEU A 155 -19.62 -3.56 -23.88
N SER A 156 -20.25 -4.58 -24.44
CA SER A 156 -21.69 -4.78 -24.32
C SER A 156 -22.02 -5.46 -22.99
N THR A 157 -23.21 -5.20 -22.47
CA THR A 157 -23.65 -5.74 -21.17
C THR A 157 -23.88 -7.25 -21.21
N ASN A 158 -24.32 -7.80 -22.35
CA ASN A 158 -24.75 -9.20 -22.47
C ASN A 158 -23.66 -10.09 -23.06
N GLU A 159 -22.96 -9.60 -24.09
CA GLU A 159 -21.93 -10.35 -24.83
C GLU A 159 -20.68 -9.48 -24.99
N PRO A 160 -19.83 -9.41 -23.96
CA PRO A 160 -18.67 -8.53 -23.99
C PRO A 160 -17.62 -9.06 -24.97
N ASN A 161 -17.17 -8.20 -25.89
CA ASN A 161 -16.10 -8.49 -26.84
C ASN A 161 -14.87 -7.63 -26.55
N PHE A 162 -13.74 -8.28 -26.28
CA PHE A 162 -12.46 -7.62 -26.00
C PHE A 162 -11.57 -7.61 -27.26
N ASP A 163 -11.83 -6.68 -28.18
CA ASP A 163 -10.98 -6.48 -29.35
C ASP A 163 -10.10 -5.23 -29.21
N PHE A 164 -8.91 -5.40 -28.61
CA PHE A 164 -7.92 -4.33 -28.52
C PHE A 164 -7.16 -4.08 -29.83
N ASN A 165 -7.38 -4.88 -30.89
CA ASN A 165 -6.84 -4.60 -32.22
C ASN A 165 -7.75 -3.62 -32.98
N LYS A 166 -9.05 -3.61 -32.66
CA LYS A 166 -10.03 -2.61 -33.12
C LYS A 166 -10.61 -1.84 -31.92
N PRO A 167 -9.79 -1.02 -31.24
CA PRO A 167 -10.23 -0.32 -30.05
C PRO A 167 -11.29 0.75 -30.38
N PHE A 168 -12.23 0.95 -29.46
CA PHE A 168 -13.18 2.05 -29.52
C PHE A 168 -12.46 3.41 -29.44
N ALA A 169 -11.46 3.51 -28.57
CA ALA A 169 -10.64 4.72 -28.45
C ALA A 169 -9.17 4.39 -28.20
N THR A 170 -8.28 5.25 -28.69
CA THR A 170 -6.84 5.13 -28.49
C THR A 170 -6.25 6.44 -28.03
N LEU A 171 -5.45 6.38 -26.97
CA LEU A 171 -4.62 7.48 -26.50
C LEU A 171 -3.16 7.14 -26.80
N ASN A 172 -2.54 7.89 -27.71
CA ASN A 172 -1.13 7.73 -28.10
C ASN A 172 -0.37 9.05 -27.89
N LEU A 173 0.88 8.93 -27.47
CA LEU A 173 1.85 10.02 -27.29
C LEU A 173 2.50 10.50 -28.58
N ASP A 174 2.54 9.68 -29.64
CA ASP A 174 3.20 10.02 -30.91
C ASP A 174 2.52 11.19 -31.65
N GLN A 175 1.35 11.65 -31.17
CA GLN A 175 0.65 12.81 -31.71
C GLN A 175 1.36 14.13 -31.40
N ASP A 176 2.14 14.17 -30.32
CA ASP A 176 2.99 15.31 -29.99
C ASP A 176 4.43 14.96 -30.39
N PRO A 177 5.02 15.64 -31.41
CA PRO A 177 6.40 15.40 -31.82
C PRO A 177 7.40 15.52 -30.66
N THR A 178 7.01 16.26 -29.62
CA THR A 178 7.83 16.42 -28.43
C THR A 178 7.82 15.16 -27.53
N ASP A 179 6.79 14.32 -27.52
CA ASP A 179 6.68 13.20 -26.57
C ASP A 179 7.03 11.82 -27.15
N GLN A 180 7.57 11.72 -28.37
CA GLN A 180 7.85 10.46 -29.10
C GLN A 180 8.68 9.40 -28.33
N ASN A 181 9.53 9.82 -27.38
CA ASN A 181 10.38 8.93 -26.57
C ASN A 181 9.88 8.70 -25.14
N ARG A 182 8.69 9.22 -24.80
CA ARG A 182 8.06 9.06 -23.49
C ARG A 182 6.98 7.97 -23.56
N LYS A 183 6.60 7.46 -22.39
CA LYS A 183 5.56 6.45 -22.24
C LYS A 183 4.75 6.75 -21.00
N PHE A 184 3.46 6.42 -21.04
CA PHE A 184 2.67 6.35 -19.83
C PHE A 184 3.23 5.25 -18.94
N THR A 185 3.45 5.56 -17.65
CA THR A 185 3.88 4.55 -16.67
C THR A 185 2.72 4.14 -15.76
N THR A 186 1.79 5.06 -15.50
CA THR A 186 0.61 4.84 -14.68
C THR A 186 -0.61 5.46 -15.33
N TYR A 187 -1.75 4.80 -15.24
CA TYR A 187 -3.05 5.37 -15.60
C TYR A 187 -4.10 4.92 -14.60
N LEU A 188 -5.15 5.72 -14.45
CA LEU A 188 -6.30 5.40 -13.59
C LEU A 188 -7.59 5.97 -14.19
N VAL A 189 -8.56 5.09 -14.44
CA VAL A 189 -9.91 5.48 -14.86
C VAL A 189 -10.72 6.02 -13.67
N SER A 190 -11.53 7.05 -13.91
CA SER A 190 -12.35 7.67 -12.87
C SER A 190 -13.58 6.81 -12.52
N PRO A 191 -13.99 6.77 -11.25
CA PRO A 191 -15.17 6.04 -10.79
C PRO A 191 -16.47 6.81 -11.07
N SER A 192 -16.61 7.38 -12.27
CA SER A 192 -17.78 8.14 -12.73
C SER A 192 -18.63 7.33 -13.70
N GLU A 193 -19.92 7.68 -13.82
CA GLU A 193 -20.80 7.17 -14.88
C GLU A 193 -20.34 7.64 -16.27
N HIS A 194 -19.79 8.85 -16.33
CA HIS A 194 -19.07 9.37 -17.49
C HIS A 194 -17.57 9.32 -17.19
N PRO A 195 -16.91 8.17 -17.47
CA PRO A 195 -15.52 7.97 -17.09
C PRO A 195 -14.56 8.89 -17.85
N THR A 196 -13.52 9.30 -17.13
CA THR A 196 -12.35 10.02 -17.62
C THR A 196 -11.11 9.22 -17.24
N ILE A 197 -9.98 9.49 -17.90
CA ILE A 197 -8.72 8.77 -17.66
C ILE A 197 -7.69 9.76 -17.16
N CYS A 198 -7.05 9.47 -16.03
CA CYS A 198 -5.83 10.17 -15.65
C CYS A 198 -4.61 9.35 -16.06
N THR A 199 -3.65 9.97 -16.73
CA THR A 199 -2.37 9.35 -17.11
C THR A 199 -1.21 10.11 -16.50
N PHE A 200 -0.18 9.38 -16.09
CA PHE A 200 1.09 9.93 -15.63
C PHE A 200 2.23 9.52 -16.57
N MET A 201 3.05 10.51 -16.92
CA MET A 201 4.33 10.35 -17.59
C MET A 201 5.43 10.90 -16.71
N PRO A 202 6.48 10.12 -16.39
CA PRO A 202 7.59 10.61 -15.59
C PRO A 202 8.44 11.61 -16.37
N GLU A 203 9.37 12.23 -15.64
CA GLU A 203 10.44 13.02 -16.22
C GLU A 203 11.34 12.15 -17.09
N LYS A 204 11.68 12.65 -18.29
CA LYS A 204 12.62 11.96 -19.19
C LYS A 204 13.26 12.95 -20.15
N SER A 205 14.57 12.87 -20.32
CA SER A 205 15.34 13.67 -21.29
C SER A 205 15.09 15.18 -21.16
N GLY A 206 15.09 15.69 -19.92
CA GLY A 206 14.89 17.11 -19.61
C GLY A 206 13.43 17.61 -19.68
N LYS A 207 12.46 16.72 -19.97
CA LYS A 207 11.04 17.07 -20.01
C LYS A 207 10.38 16.83 -18.66
N PRO A 208 9.58 17.78 -18.15
CA PRO A 208 8.91 17.62 -16.87
C PRO A 208 7.97 16.42 -16.89
N ALA A 209 7.77 15.80 -15.73
CA ALA A 209 6.69 14.87 -15.53
C ALA A 209 5.35 15.55 -15.83
N GLN A 210 4.42 14.78 -16.39
CA GLN A 210 3.10 15.28 -16.78
C GLN A 210 2.01 14.38 -16.23
N LEU A 211 1.02 15.03 -15.63
CA LEU A 211 -0.22 14.41 -15.19
C LEU A 211 -1.37 15.02 -15.99
N THR A 212 -2.11 14.17 -16.70
CA THR A 212 -3.14 14.63 -17.65
C THR A 212 -4.44 13.88 -17.44
N ILE A 213 -5.56 14.59 -17.45
CA ILE A 213 -6.91 14.05 -17.47
C ILE A 213 -7.45 14.12 -18.90
N TRP A 214 -7.98 13.00 -19.38
CA TRP A 214 -8.50 12.81 -20.73
C TRP A 214 -9.98 12.39 -20.68
N PRO A 215 -10.82 12.85 -21.64
CA PRO A 215 -12.13 12.29 -21.85
C PRO A 215 -12.01 10.94 -22.58
N ILE A 216 -13.03 10.09 -22.48
CA ILE A 216 -13.16 8.93 -23.36
C ILE A 216 -14.04 9.33 -24.54
N LEU A 217 -13.41 9.51 -25.71
CA LEU A 217 -14.07 9.83 -26.98
C LEU A 217 -13.67 8.79 -28.01
N GLU A 218 -14.60 8.45 -28.90
CA GLU A 218 -14.36 7.48 -29.97
C GLU A 218 -13.20 7.91 -30.88
N GLY A 219 -12.40 6.94 -31.31
CA GLY A 219 -11.24 7.16 -32.16
C GLY A 219 -10.00 7.63 -31.40
N LYS A 220 -9.23 8.55 -32.00
CA LYS A 220 -7.99 9.04 -31.42
C LYS A 220 -8.29 10.17 -30.43
N ILE A 221 -7.95 9.97 -29.16
CA ILE A 221 -8.16 10.98 -28.12
C ILE A 221 -7.04 12.02 -28.22
N ILE A 222 -7.41 13.25 -28.58
CA ILE A 222 -6.50 14.40 -28.71
C ILE A 222 -6.77 15.45 -27.62
N LYS A 223 -8.05 15.65 -27.25
CA LYS A 223 -8.47 16.70 -26.33
C LYS A 223 -8.06 16.37 -24.88
N LYS A 224 -7.23 17.22 -24.28
CA LYS A 224 -6.89 17.19 -22.84
C LYS A 224 -7.95 17.96 -22.04
N ILE A 225 -8.39 17.45 -20.89
CA ILE A 225 -9.29 18.17 -19.95
C ILE A 225 -8.47 19.06 -19.02
N ALA A 226 -7.48 18.48 -18.37
CA ALA A 226 -6.62 19.16 -17.42
C ALA A 226 -5.21 18.57 -17.54
N THR A 227 -4.18 19.40 -17.46
CA THR A 227 -2.78 18.96 -17.50
C THR A 227 -1.99 19.71 -16.45
N LYS A 228 -1.13 19.00 -15.73
CA LYS A 228 -0.18 19.57 -14.77
C LYS A 228 1.21 19.01 -15.05
N SER A 229 2.15 19.91 -15.33
CA SER A 229 3.57 19.60 -15.50
C SER A 229 4.34 19.96 -14.24
N PHE A 230 5.27 19.11 -13.82
CA PHE A 230 6.13 19.31 -12.65
C PHE A 230 7.43 18.51 -12.79
N PHE A 231 8.46 18.92 -12.05
CA PHE A 231 9.74 18.21 -11.99
C PHE A 231 9.81 17.40 -10.69
N LYS A 232 10.82 16.53 -10.59
CA LYS A 232 11.01 15.64 -9.43
C LYS A 232 9.80 14.71 -9.23
N ALA A 233 9.55 13.89 -10.24
CA ALA A 233 8.57 12.83 -10.14
C ALA A 233 8.95 11.64 -11.02
N ASP A 234 9.45 10.60 -10.37
CA ASP A 234 9.83 9.33 -11.01
C ASP A 234 8.63 8.39 -11.09
N SER A 235 7.79 8.43 -10.05
CA SER A 235 6.55 7.67 -9.96
C SER A 235 5.44 8.49 -9.32
N CYS A 236 4.21 7.95 -9.36
CA CYS A 236 3.07 8.59 -8.72
C CYS A 236 2.10 7.58 -8.12
N GLN A 237 1.40 7.99 -7.06
CA GLN A 237 0.21 7.33 -6.58
C GLN A 237 -1.02 8.19 -6.90
N LEU A 238 -1.98 7.61 -7.62
CA LEU A 238 -3.20 8.29 -8.05
C LEU A 238 -4.40 7.83 -7.20
N LYS A 239 -5.24 8.77 -6.73
CA LYS A 239 -6.53 8.47 -6.08
C LYS A 239 -7.60 9.44 -6.58
N TRP A 240 -8.60 8.92 -7.29
CA TRP A 240 -9.80 9.68 -7.64
C TRP A 240 -10.71 9.87 -6.43
N ASN A 241 -11.45 10.99 -6.41
CA ASN A 241 -12.61 11.11 -5.54
C ASN A 241 -13.78 10.28 -6.08
N SER A 242 -14.77 9.99 -5.23
CA SER A 242 -15.89 9.11 -5.55
C SER A 242 -16.76 9.58 -6.73
N GLN A 243 -16.84 10.90 -6.96
CA GLN A 243 -17.52 11.50 -8.12
C GLN A 243 -16.72 11.44 -9.43
N GLY A 244 -15.40 11.17 -9.36
CA GLY A 244 -14.53 11.13 -10.54
C GLY A 244 -14.25 12.48 -11.21
N ASN A 245 -14.47 13.60 -10.52
CA ASN A 245 -14.20 14.96 -11.01
C ASN A 245 -12.90 15.58 -10.46
N ALA A 246 -12.24 14.93 -9.50
CA ALA A 246 -10.94 15.32 -8.99
C ALA A 246 -10.08 14.12 -8.60
N ILE A 247 -8.77 14.29 -8.77
CA ILE A 247 -7.76 13.29 -8.49
C ILE A 247 -6.62 13.88 -7.66
N LEU A 248 -6.19 13.14 -6.65
CA LEU A 248 -4.96 13.38 -5.91
C LEU A 248 -3.83 12.57 -6.54
N CYS A 249 -2.69 13.20 -6.71
CA CYS A 249 -1.47 12.60 -7.21
C CYS A 249 -0.34 12.86 -6.22
N LEU A 250 0.11 11.81 -5.55
CA LEU A 250 1.34 11.86 -4.77
C LEU A 250 2.51 11.56 -5.71
N ALA A 251 3.24 12.59 -6.12
CA ALA A 251 4.47 12.46 -6.88
C ALA A 251 5.60 12.04 -5.94
N ILE A 252 6.35 11.01 -6.33
CA ILE A 252 7.43 10.43 -5.54
C ILE A 252 8.71 10.50 -6.39
N THR A 253 9.77 10.99 -5.77
CA THR A 253 11.13 10.95 -6.32
C THR A 253 12.05 10.19 -5.40
N ASP A 254 12.80 9.24 -5.95
CA ASP A 254 13.63 8.31 -5.18
C ASP A 254 14.90 8.97 -4.62
N PHE A 255 15.38 10.05 -5.26
CA PHE A 255 16.60 10.74 -4.87
C PHE A 255 16.37 12.24 -4.74
N ASP A 256 16.51 12.75 -3.51
CA ASP A 256 16.60 14.18 -3.29
C ASP A 256 17.98 14.67 -3.76
N SER A 257 18.03 15.57 -4.75
CA SER A 257 19.27 16.16 -5.24
C SER A 257 20.05 16.93 -4.17
N GLN A 258 19.40 17.35 -3.09
CA GLN A 258 20.04 17.96 -1.92
C GLN A 258 20.52 16.92 -0.89
N ASN A 259 20.24 15.63 -1.11
CA ASN A 259 20.58 14.48 -0.27
C ASN A 259 20.15 14.67 1.20
N LYS A 260 19.07 15.42 1.46
CA LYS A 260 18.57 15.69 2.81
C LYS A 260 17.66 14.57 3.32
N SER A 261 17.00 13.85 2.43
CA SER A 261 16.13 12.72 2.76
C SER A 261 16.57 11.44 2.07
N TYR A 262 16.89 10.41 2.86
CA TYR A 262 17.16 9.06 2.36
C TYR A 262 15.91 8.40 1.71
N TYR A 263 14.72 8.93 2.02
CA TYR A 263 13.43 8.44 1.53
C TYR A 263 12.88 9.23 0.34
N GLY A 264 13.68 10.12 -0.26
CA GLY A 264 13.25 10.92 -1.40
C GLY A 264 12.35 12.11 -1.04
N GLU A 265 11.68 12.67 -2.04
CA GLU A 265 10.75 13.81 -1.91
C GLU A 265 9.35 13.39 -2.37
N ASN A 266 8.34 13.70 -1.55
CA ASN A 266 6.93 13.45 -1.85
C ASN A 266 6.19 14.78 -2.00
N THR A 267 5.60 15.04 -3.16
CA THR A 267 4.75 16.22 -3.38
C THR A 267 3.34 15.80 -3.78
N LEU A 268 2.34 16.32 -3.06
CA LEU A 268 0.94 16.07 -3.37
C LEU A 268 0.37 17.15 -4.29
N TYR A 269 -0.20 16.71 -5.41
CA TYR A 269 -0.93 17.54 -6.35
C TYR A 269 -2.40 17.18 -6.36
N LEU A 270 -3.25 18.19 -6.50
CA LEU A 270 -4.68 18.07 -6.74
C LEU A 270 -4.96 18.54 -8.17
N LEU A 271 -5.58 17.67 -8.98
CA LEU A 271 -6.15 18.05 -10.27
C LEU A 271 -7.65 17.86 -10.20
N SER A 272 -8.41 18.88 -10.58
CA SER A 272 -9.86 18.84 -10.64
C SER A 272 -10.35 19.42 -11.94
N PHE A 273 -11.55 19.05 -12.37
CA PHE A 273 -12.21 19.73 -13.48
C PHE A 273 -13.68 19.98 -13.13
N GLN A 274 -14.20 21.10 -13.60
CA GLN A 274 -15.62 21.44 -13.47
C GLN A 274 -16.17 21.72 -14.87
N GLY A 275 -17.31 21.13 -15.17
CA GLY A 275 -18.07 21.43 -16.38
C GLY A 275 -19.17 22.42 -16.03
N VAL A 276 -19.03 23.67 -16.46
CA VAL A 276 -20.16 24.60 -16.56
C VAL A 276 -20.11 25.14 -17.99
N ASN A 277 -21.23 25.04 -18.73
CA ASN A 277 -21.39 25.63 -20.07
C ASN A 277 -20.45 25.08 -21.16
N GLY A 278 -20.33 23.76 -21.31
CA GLY A 278 -19.66 23.12 -22.45
C GLY A 278 -18.13 23.26 -22.52
N THR A 279 -17.52 24.07 -21.65
CA THR A 279 -16.07 24.19 -21.49
C THR A 279 -15.66 23.53 -20.19
N LEU A 280 -15.06 22.34 -20.28
CA LEU A 280 -14.48 21.64 -19.14
C LEU A 280 -13.18 22.36 -18.75
N GLY A 281 -13.26 23.24 -17.75
CA GLY A 281 -12.10 23.91 -17.18
C GLY A 281 -11.43 23.04 -16.13
N GLY A 282 -10.14 22.74 -16.32
CA GLY A 282 -9.30 22.06 -15.34
C GLY A 282 -8.58 23.02 -14.41
N ASN A 283 -8.48 22.69 -13.12
CA ASN A 283 -7.62 23.37 -12.15
C ASN A 283 -6.56 22.38 -11.63
N SER A 284 -5.36 22.87 -11.33
CA SER A 284 -4.29 22.09 -10.72
C SER A 284 -3.58 22.87 -9.62
N VAL A 285 -3.46 22.28 -8.43
CA VAL A 285 -2.89 22.92 -7.24
C VAL A 285 -1.84 21.98 -6.62
N ARG A 286 -0.71 22.53 -6.20
CA ARG A 286 0.21 21.85 -5.29
C ARG A 286 -0.33 22.02 -3.87
N VAL A 287 -0.64 20.92 -3.19
CA VAL A 287 -1.21 21.00 -1.84
C VAL A 287 -0.13 21.48 -0.87
N PRO A 288 -0.38 22.54 -0.08
CA PRO A 288 0.59 23.03 0.90
C PRO A 288 0.62 22.08 2.10
N LEU A 289 1.70 21.31 2.23
CA LEU A 289 1.88 20.31 3.29
C LEU A 289 3.01 20.72 4.24
N ALA A 290 2.96 20.21 5.48
CA ALA A 290 4.05 20.34 6.43
C ALA A 290 5.33 19.64 5.93
N ASN A 291 6.48 20.16 6.32
CA ASN A 291 7.78 19.62 5.92
C ASN A 291 7.96 18.18 6.42
N GLY A 292 8.20 17.25 5.51
CA GLY A 292 8.44 15.84 5.78
C GLY A 292 7.66 14.93 4.83
N PRO A 293 7.64 13.62 5.10
CA PRO A 293 6.94 12.66 4.25
C PRO A 293 5.41 12.78 4.41
N VAL A 294 4.69 12.39 3.35
CA VAL A 294 3.25 12.13 3.41
C VAL A 294 3.05 10.70 3.91
N HIS A 295 2.40 10.53 5.06
CA HIS A 295 2.11 9.22 5.65
C HIS A 295 0.83 8.62 5.08
N ASP A 296 -0.21 9.44 4.91
CA ASP A 296 -1.48 9.02 4.31
C ASP A 296 -2.23 10.20 3.71
N PHE A 297 -3.07 9.92 2.71
CA PHE A 297 -3.99 10.88 2.11
C PHE A 297 -5.23 10.15 1.59
N THR A 298 -6.41 10.71 1.85
CA THR A 298 -7.67 10.05 1.51
C THR A 298 -8.79 11.04 1.23
N TRP A 299 -9.69 10.68 0.33
CA TRP A 299 -10.85 11.46 -0.04
C TRP A 299 -11.99 11.26 0.96
N SER A 300 -12.71 12.34 1.25
CA SER A 300 -14.03 12.24 1.88
C SER A 300 -15.01 11.56 0.93
N PRO A 301 -15.92 10.69 1.42
CA PRO A 301 -16.99 10.10 0.62
C PRO A 301 -17.88 11.14 -0.06
N THR A 302 -18.00 12.33 0.54
CA THR A 302 -18.73 13.47 -0.05
C THR A 302 -18.06 14.06 -1.28
N SER A 303 -16.84 13.64 -1.61
CA SER A 303 -16.10 14.08 -2.79
C SER A 303 -15.73 15.58 -2.81
N ARG A 304 -15.92 16.30 -1.69
CA ARG A 304 -15.72 17.76 -1.57
C ARG A 304 -14.52 18.16 -0.71
N GLN A 305 -13.93 17.20 0.00
CA GLN A 305 -12.82 17.41 0.92
C GLN A 305 -11.91 16.19 0.88
N PHE A 306 -10.66 16.37 1.27
CA PHE A 306 -9.72 15.29 1.50
C PHE A 306 -8.89 15.59 2.74
N GLY A 307 -8.35 14.55 3.35
CA GLY A 307 -7.45 14.69 4.48
C GLY A 307 -6.06 14.15 4.15
N VAL A 308 -5.05 14.74 4.78
CA VAL A 308 -3.64 14.39 4.61
C VAL A 308 -2.97 14.35 5.97
N ILE A 309 -2.18 13.31 6.19
CA ILE A 309 -1.26 13.21 7.32
C ILE A 309 0.15 13.36 6.75
N ALA A 310 0.85 14.45 7.11
CA ALA A 310 2.17 14.75 6.58
C ALA A 310 3.07 15.41 7.63
N GLY A 311 4.37 15.30 7.39
CA GLY A 311 5.42 15.87 8.23
C GLY A 311 6.20 14.83 9.03
N TYR A 312 7.30 15.26 9.66
CA TYR A 312 8.04 14.41 10.57
C TYR A 312 7.19 14.06 11.80
N MET A 313 7.25 12.81 12.26
CA MET A 313 6.47 12.38 13.43
C MET A 313 6.93 13.12 14.70
N PRO A 314 6.01 13.62 15.54
CA PRO A 314 4.55 13.59 15.41
C PRO A 314 4.04 14.46 14.24
N ALA A 315 3.22 13.87 13.36
CA ALA A 315 2.83 14.48 12.08
C ALA A 315 1.58 15.35 12.21
N THR A 316 1.42 16.29 11.27
CA THR A 316 0.26 17.16 11.19
C THR A 316 -0.87 16.45 10.43
N VAL A 317 -2.08 16.52 10.99
CA VAL A 317 -3.31 16.03 10.34
C VAL A 317 -4.09 17.23 9.83
N ALA A 318 -4.18 17.39 8.51
CA ALA A 318 -4.84 18.52 7.88
C ALA A 318 -5.93 18.08 6.91
N PHE A 319 -7.00 18.87 6.81
CA PHE A 319 -8.14 18.66 5.93
C PHE A 319 -8.24 19.80 4.94
N PHE A 320 -8.49 19.48 3.69
CA PHE A 320 -8.47 20.41 2.57
C PHE A 320 -9.80 20.40 1.80
N ASP A 321 -10.12 21.53 1.17
CA ASP A 321 -11.24 21.67 0.23
C ASP A 321 -10.84 21.23 -1.21
N MET A 322 -11.79 21.29 -2.14
CA MET A 322 -11.54 21.01 -3.58
C MET A 322 -10.62 22.01 -4.28
N ARG A 323 -10.22 23.10 -3.60
CA ARG A 323 -9.28 24.10 -4.11
C ARG A 323 -7.88 23.91 -3.53
N GLY A 324 -7.69 22.95 -2.60
CA GLY A 324 -6.44 22.72 -1.91
C GLY A 324 -6.16 23.67 -0.75
N ASN A 325 -7.18 24.40 -0.27
CA ASN A 325 -7.07 25.24 0.93
C ASN A 325 -7.30 24.41 2.19
N ILE A 326 -6.60 24.73 3.27
CA ILE A 326 -6.79 24.10 4.57
C ILE A 326 -8.13 24.55 5.15
N VAL A 327 -9.02 23.57 5.38
CA VAL A 327 -10.30 23.75 6.08
C VAL A 327 -10.10 23.64 7.59
N HIS A 328 -9.28 22.69 8.01
CA HIS A 328 -9.01 22.42 9.43
C HIS A 328 -7.66 21.70 9.58
N SER A 329 -6.98 21.93 10.69
CA SER A 329 -5.76 21.20 11.06
C SER A 329 -5.83 20.85 12.53
N LEU A 330 -5.41 19.64 12.87
CA LEU A 330 -5.23 19.19 14.24
C LEU A 330 -3.78 19.44 14.68
N ASP A 331 -3.56 19.38 15.99
CA ASP A 331 -2.21 19.37 16.56
C ASP A 331 -1.39 18.20 16.05
N ASN A 332 -0.07 18.30 16.22
CA ASN A 332 0.85 17.24 15.81
C ASN A 332 0.62 15.97 16.65
N GLN A 333 0.35 14.85 15.98
CA GLN A 333 0.03 13.58 16.62
C GLN A 333 0.84 12.42 16.03
N SER A 334 1.07 11.38 16.83
CA SER A 334 1.70 10.14 16.37
C SER A 334 0.68 9.24 15.67
N LYS A 335 0.19 9.69 14.51
CA LYS A 335 -0.80 9.00 13.66
C LYS A 335 -0.28 8.94 12.24
N ASN A 336 -0.53 7.82 11.54
CA ASN A 336 -0.07 7.59 10.16
C ASN A 336 -1.17 7.04 9.24
N THR A 337 -2.40 6.90 9.72
CA THR A 337 -3.52 6.36 8.94
C THR A 337 -4.75 7.21 9.17
N MET A 338 -5.46 7.55 8.09
CA MET A 338 -6.73 8.26 8.11
C MET A 338 -7.77 7.53 7.28
N LEU A 339 -8.95 7.31 7.83
CA LEU A 339 -10.06 6.65 7.14
C LEU A 339 -11.36 7.41 7.39
N PHE A 340 -12.01 7.90 6.34
CA PHE A 340 -13.36 8.43 6.42
C PHE A 340 -14.37 7.28 6.51
N SER A 341 -15.37 7.39 7.39
CA SER A 341 -16.51 6.47 7.42
C SER A 341 -17.28 6.56 6.10
N PRO A 342 -17.79 5.46 5.52
CA PRO A 342 -18.60 5.49 4.29
C PRO A 342 -19.80 6.45 4.33
N SER A 343 -20.41 6.65 5.50
CA SER A 343 -21.49 7.63 5.72
C SER A 343 -21.03 9.09 5.63
N GLY A 344 -19.72 9.34 5.71
CA GLY A 344 -19.12 10.68 5.69
C GLY A 344 -19.29 11.50 6.98
N ASN A 345 -19.77 10.89 8.06
CA ASN A 345 -19.99 11.54 9.36
C ASN A 345 -18.75 11.51 10.26
N TYR A 346 -17.98 10.43 10.22
CA TYR A 346 -16.87 10.19 11.11
C TYR A 346 -15.55 10.04 10.35
N ILE A 347 -14.46 10.33 11.05
CA ILE A 347 -13.09 10.18 10.54
C ILE A 347 -12.27 9.45 11.60
N LEU A 348 -11.67 8.33 11.22
CA LEU A 348 -10.72 7.61 12.05
C LEU A 348 -9.31 8.12 11.75
N ILE A 349 -8.57 8.48 12.79
CA ILE A 349 -7.12 8.69 12.73
C ILE A 349 -6.41 7.68 13.65
N GLY A 350 -5.48 6.93 13.09
CA GLY A 350 -4.81 5.81 13.75
C GLY A 350 -3.30 5.89 13.64
N GLY A 351 -2.62 5.42 14.68
CA GLY A 351 -1.18 5.16 14.66
C GLY A 351 -0.92 3.66 14.61
N PHE A 352 -0.77 3.10 13.42
CA PHE A 352 -0.65 1.66 13.20
C PHE A 352 0.75 1.23 12.77
N GLY A 353 1.01 -0.09 12.77
CA GLY A 353 2.30 -0.66 12.41
C GLY A 353 3.34 -0.52 13.51
N ASN A 354 4.29 0.40 13.34
CA ASN A 354 5.36 0.65 14.33
C ASN A 354 4.94 1.58 15.47
N LEU A 355 3.76 2.19 15.37
CA LEU A 355 3.17 3.04 16.40
C LEU A 355 2.35 2.21 17.40
N GLN A 356 2.00 2.82 18.52
CA GLN A 356 1.40 2.13 19.67
C GLN A 356 -0.02 1.59 19.45
N GLY A 357 -0.67 1.87 18.33
CA GLY A 357 -2.05 1.45 18.04
C GLY A 357 -3.12 2.43 18.52
N ALA A 358 -2.76 3.63 18.99
CA ALA A 358 -3.73 4.62 19.44
C ALA A 358 -4.65 5.03 18.27
N VAL A 359 -5.96 4.97 18.50
CA VAL A 359 -7.02 5.37 17.55
C VAL A 359 -7.84 6.50 18.16
N GLU A 360 -8.19 7.46 17.31
CA GLU A 360 -9.07 8.57 17.66
C GLU A 360 -10.12 8.74 16.56
N ILE A 361 -11.38 8.88 16.98
CA ILE A 361 -12.53 9.07 16.09
C ILE A 361 -12.99 10.50 16.20
N LEU A 362 -13.08 11.16 15.07
CA LEU A 362 -13.47 12.56 14.93
C LEU A 362 -14.88 12.64 14.33
N ASP A 363 -15.69 13.54 14.86
CA ASP A 363 -16.97 13.92 14.27
C ASP A 363 -16.76 15.08 13.29
N ARG A 364 -17.03 14.83 12.02
CA ARG A 364 -16.82 15.81 10.95
C ARG A 364 -17.79 16.99 11.04
N HIS A 365 -19.02 16.76 11.50
CA HIS A 365 -20.04 17.81 11.61
C HIS A 365 -19.83 18.66 12.85
N ASN A 366 -19.25 18.09 13.90
CA ASN A 366 -18.88 18.80 15.12
C ASN A 366 -17.42 19.31 15.09
N LYS A 367 -17.06 20.03 14.02
CA LYS A 367 -15.74 20.67 13.84
C LYS A 367 -14.54 19.74 14.11
N PHE A 368 -14.60 18.50 13.63
CA PHE A 368 -13.55 17.49 13.83
C PHE A 368 -13.26 17.17 15.30
N LYS A 369 -14.25 17.35 16.19
CA LYS A 369 -14.10 17.04 17.61
C LYS A 369 -13.90 15.54 17.80
N SER A 370 -12.95 15.21 18.68
CA SER A 370 -12.74 13.85 19.16
C SER A 370 -13.95 13.35 19.95
N ILE A 371 -14.60 12.28 19.48
CA ILE A 371 -15.75 11.65 20.14
C ILE A 371 -15.39 10.34 20.83
N ALA A 372 -14.34 9.66 20.38
CA ALA A 372 -13.86 8.43 20.98
C ALA A 372 -12.36 8.26 20.82
N LYS A 373 -11.74 7.65 21.83
CA LYS A 373 -10.33 7.24 21.81
C LYS A 373 -10.24 5.82 22.34
N PHE A 374 -9.51 4.97 21.65
CA PHE A 374 -9.24 3.60 22.08
C PHE A 374 -7.89 3.15 21.56
N ASN A 375 -7.41 2.00 22.04
CA ASN A 375 -6.15 1.43 21.61
C ASN A 375 -6.36 0.11 20.86
N ALA A 376 -5.88 0.05 19.61
CA ALA A 376 -5.88 -1.12 18.75
C ALA A 376 -4.43 -1.47 18.40
N THR A 377 -3.72 -2.00 19.40
CA THR A 377 -2.31 -2.40 19.30
C THR A 377 -2.10 -3.42 18.18
N ASN A 378 -0.93 -3.37 17.52
CA ASN A 378 -0.50 -4.35 16.52
C ASN A 378 -1.40 -4.44 15.27
N THR A 379 -2.34 -3.52 15.08
CA THR A 379 -3.23 -3.49 13.92
C THR A 379 -2.43 -3.39 12.62
N SER A 380 -2.65 -4.35 11.71
CA SER A 380 -2.12 -4.35 10.35
C SER A 380 -3.17 -3.95 9.31
N VAL A 381 -4.45 -4.20 9.60
CA VAL A 381 -5.60 -3.89 8.74
C VAL A 381 -6.64 -3.13 9.55
N CYS A 382 -7.10 -1.99 9.03
CA CYS A 382 -8.16 -1.19 9.64
C CYS A 382 -9.14 -0.75 8.55
N MET A 383 -10.43 -0.95 8.75
CA MET A 383 -11.48 -0.59 7.79
C MET A 383 -12.81 -0.34 8.47
N TRP A 384 -13.58 0.59 7.93
CA TRP A 384 -14.97 0.81 8.34
C TRP A 384 -15.88 -0.28 7.78
N SER A 385 -16.91 -0.62 8.54
CA SER A 385 -18.04 -1.38 8.02
C SER A 385 -18.75 -0.59 6.91
N PRO A 386 -19.48 -1.26 5.99
CA PRO A 386 -20.12 -0.58 4.87
C PRO A 386 -21.12 0.51 5.26
N GLY A 387 -21.76 0.41 6.43
CA GLY A 387 -22.64 1.45 6.97
C GLY A 387 -21.91 2.59 7.69
N GLY A 388 -20.66 2.38 8.09
CA GLY A 388 -19.81 3.38 8.72
C GLY A 388 -20.02 3.61 10.21
N GLU A 389 -20.72 2.70 10.91
CA GLU A 389 -20.92 2.76 12.36
C GLU A 389 -19.95 1.84 13.14
N PHE A 390 -19.40 0.82 12.47
CA PHE A 390 -18.44 -0.12 13.05
C PHE A 390 -17.08 -0.02 12.37
N ILE A 391 -16.03 -0.39 13.10
CA ILE A 391 -14.65 -0.37 12.67
C ILE A 391 -14.08 -1.76 12.90
N MET A 392 -13.51 -2.36 11.88
CA MET A 392 -12.75 -3.60 12.01
C MET A 392 -11.27 -3.28 12.07
N THR A 393 -10.59 -3.83 13.07
CA THR A 393 -9.14 -3.87 13.16
C THR A 393 -8.69 -5.32 13.22
N ALA A 394 -7.66 -5.69 12.45
CA ALA A 394 -7.09 -7.02 12.49
C ALA A 394 -5.57 -7.00 12.53
N THR A 395 -5.03 -8.03 13.17
CA THR A 395 -3.60 -8.37 13.16
C THR A 395 -3.41 -9.58 12.27
N THR A 396 -2.75 -9.39 11.12
CA THR A 396 -2.62 -10.41 10.07
C THR A 396 -1.18 -10.86 9.84
N SER A 397 -1.02 -12.15 9.61
CA SER A 397 0.17 -12.80 9.09
C SER A 397 0.29 -12.57 7.57
N PRO A 398 1.51 -12.52 7.02
CA PRO A 398 2.81 -12.77 7.67
C PRO A 398 3.42 -11.54 8.36
N ARG A 399 2.79 -10.36 8.28
CA ARG A 399 3.37 -9.10 8.79
C ARG A 399 3.65 -9.17 10.29
N LEU A 400 2.66 -9.62 11.06
CA LEU A 400 2.81 -9.96 12.47
C LEU A 400 2.22 -11.35 12.68
N ARG A 401 2.99 -12.25 13.30
CA ARG A 401 2.60 -13.65 13.54
C ARG A 401 2.22 -13.93 15.00
N VAL A 402 2.09 -12.88 15.79
CA VAL A 402 1.75 -12.92 17.22
C VAL A 402 0.46 -12.12 17.39
N ASP A 403 -0.40 -12.56 18.30
CA ASP A 403 -1.70 -11.93 18.61
C ASP A 403 -2.57 -11.69 17.36
N ASN A 404 -2.60 -12.66 16.45
CA ASN A 404 -3.46 -12.61 15.27
C ASN A 404 -4.92 -12.67 15.72
N ALA A 405 -5.68 -11.62 15.42
CA ALA A 405 -7.05 -11.49 15.87
C ALA A 405 -7.82 -10.54 14.96
N VAL A 406 -9.14 -10.69 14.97
CA VAL A 406 -10.09 -9.71 14.44
C VAL A 406 -10.82 -9.08 15.61
N LYS A 407 -10.88 -7.75 15.62
CA LYS A 407 -11.62 -6.95 16.61
C LYS A 407 -12.57 -6.02 15.87
N VAL A 408 -13.84 -5.99 16.29
CA VAL A 408 -14.83 -5.05 15.76
C VAL A 408 -15.22 -4.08 16.87
N TRP A 409 -15.14 -2.80 16.57
CA TRP A 409 -15.41 -1.68 17.46
C TRP A 409 -16.62 -0.92 16.94
N HIS A 410 -17.42 -0.35 17.85
CA HIS A 410 -18.38 0.68 17.51
C HIS A 410 -17.70 2.05 17.43
N VAL A 411 -18.27 2.99 16.68
CA VAL A 411 -17.76 4.38 16.56
C VAL A 411 -17.57 5.09 17.91
N SER A 412 -18.32 4.68 18.94
CA SER A 412 -18.13 5.18 20.32
C SER A 412 -16.83 4.72 21.00
N GLY A 413 -16.04 3.86 20.35
CA GLY A 413 -14.80 3.27 20.88
C GLY A 413 -15.02 1.98 21.69
N ASN A 414 -16.25 1.48 21.77
CA ASN A 414 -16.57 0.24 22.48
C ASN A 414 -16.21 -0.99 21.62
N LEU A 415 -15.49 -1.95 22.20
CA LEU A 415 -15.22 -3.24 21.57
C LEU A 415 -16.47 -4.12 21.62
N VAL A 416 -16.95 -4.61 20.48
CA VAL A 416 -18.20 -5.40 20.38
C VAL A 416 -17.97 -6.86 20.00
N PHE A 417 -16.87 -7.18 19.32
CA PHE A 417 -16.53 -8.54 18.94
C PHE A 417 -15.02 -8.73 18.89
N VAL A 418 -14.56 -9.90 19.33
CA VAL A 418 -13.17 -10.38 19.18
C VAL A 418 -13.17 -11.84 18.76
N LYS A 419 -12.26 -12.22 17.85
CA LYS A 419 -11.91 -13.61 17.57
C LYS A 419 -10.40 -13.72 17.34
N GLU A 420 -9.76 -14.61 18.08
CA GLU A 420 -8.31 -14.86 17.99
C GLU A 420 -8.01 -16.03 17.05
N PHE A 421 -6.86 -15.96 16.39
CA PHE A 421 -6.42 -16.93 15.39
C PHE A 421 -4.95 -17.27 15.62
N LYS A 422 -4.58 -18.52 15.33
CA LYS A 422 -3.17 -18.90 15.25
C LYS A 422 -2.49 -18.20 14.06
N GLU A 423 -3.17 -18.14 12.92
CA GLU A 423 -2.68 -17.51 11.70
C GLU A 423 -3.86 -16.94 10.91
N LEU A 424 -3.96 -15.60 10.87
CA LEU A 424 -4.98 -14.87 10.12
C LEU A 424 -4.32 -14.18 8.93
N LEU A 425 -4.76 -14.47 7.70
CA LEU A 425 -4.10 -13.97 6.49
C LEU A 425 -4.80 -12.74 5.90
N LYS A 426 -6.13 -12.73 5.89
CA LYS A 426 -6.93 -11.64 5.31
C LYS A 426 -8.24 -11.49 6.07
N VAL A 427 -8.73 -10.26 6.11
CA VAL A 427 -10.09 -9.90 6.53
C VAL A 427 -10.65 -8.86 5.55
N ASP A 428 -11.96 -8.89 5.34
CA ASP A 428 -12.62 -7.85 4.56
C ASP A 428 -14.13 -7.79 4.89
N TRP A 429 -14.73 -6.63 4.69
CA TRP A 429 -16.19 -6.49 4.72
C TRP A 429 -16.79 -6.91 3.38
N ARG A 430 -17.97 -7.52 3.43
CA ARG A 430 -18.81 -7.71 2.24
C ARG A 430 -19.59 -6.43 1.98
N SER A 431 -19.31 -5.78 0.86
CA SER A 431 -20.11 -4.67 0.37
C SER A 431 -21.57 -5.10 0.17
N PRO A 432 -22.55 -4.23 0.44
CA PRO A 432 -23.92 -4.47 0.06
C PRO A 432 -24.11 -4.70 -1.42
N ILE A 433 -25.07 -5.57 -1.74
CA ILE A 433 -25.52 -5.77 -3.11
C ILE A 433 -26.42 -4.60 -3.49
N LYS A 434 -25.89 -3.69 -4.31
CA LYS A 434 -26.58 -2.46 -4.77
C LYS A 434 -27.31 -2.60 -6.11
N VAL A 435 -27.22 -3.79 -6.72
CA VAL A 435 -27.64 -4.03 -8.10
C VAL A 435 -28.88 -4.92 -8.10
N LYS A 436 -29.91 -4.57 -8.90
CA LYS A 436 -31.10 -5.42 -9.09
C LYS A 436 -30.73 -6.65 -9.89
N THR A 437 -30.96 -7.83 -9.31
CA THR A 437 -30.81 -9.09 -10.03
C THR A 437 -32.15 -9.63 -10.54
N TYR A 438 -32.10 -10.57 -11.48
CA TYR A 438 -33.27 -11.39 -11.81
C TYR A 438 -33.68 -12.23 -10.59
N ALA A 439 -34.98 -12.54 -10.49
CA ALA A 439 -35.49 -13.34 -9.37
C ALA A 439 -34.77 -14.70 -9.34
N ASN A 440 -34.26 -15.09 -8.18
CA ASN A 440 -33.48 -16.31 -7.96
C ASN A 440 -32.23 -16.44 -8.86
N SER A 441 -31.69 -15.33 -9.35
CA SER A 441 -30.48 -15.31 -10.17
C SER A 441 -29.46 -14.31 -9.63
N HIS A 442 -28.19 -14.57 -9.94
CA HIS A 442 -27.07 -13.68 -9.65
C HIS A 442 -26.86 -12.62 -10.74
N VAL A 443 -27.53 -12.76 -11.89
CA VAL A 443 -27.41 -11.88 -13.05
C VAL A 443 -28.10 -10.55 -12.77
N ALA A 444 -27.37 -9.46 -12.98
CA ALA A 444 -27.88 -8.09 -12.86
C ALA A 444 -28.71 -7.71 -14.09
N LYS A 445 -29.89 -7.10 -13.86
CA LYS A 445 -30.78 -6.58 -14.90
C LYS A 445 -30.22 -5.32 -15.55
N GLU A 446 -29.84 -4.37 -14.70
CA GLU A 446 -29.19 -3.13 -15.08
C GLU A 446 -28.14 -2.82 -14.01
N MET A 447 -27.05 -2.17 -14.42
CA MET A 447 -25.98 -1.75 -13.51
C MET A 447 -26.31 -0.44 -12.77
N THR A 448 -27.55 0.02 -12.86
CA THR A 448 -28.10 1.15 -12.12
C THR A 448 -28.27 0.76 -10.65
N ILE A 449 -27.76 1.63 -9.77
CA ILE A 449 -27.87 1.48 -8.32
C ILE A 449 -29.34 1.65 -7.96
N ASP A 450 -29.91 0.67 -7.27
CA ASP A 450 -31.28 0.81 -6.77
C ASP A 450 -31.28 1.82 -5.62
N GLN A 451 -31.89 2.98 -5.81
CA GLN A 451 -31.98 4.04 -4.79
C GLN A 451 -32.66 3.51 -3.52
N ASP A 452 -33.60 2.57 -3.66
CA ASP A 452 -34.28 1.91 -2.53
C ASP A 452 -33.34 0.99 -1.72
N THR A 453 -32.29 0.43 -2.33
CA THR A 453 -31.29 -0.39 -1.61
C THR A 453 -30.26 0.41 -0.82
N GLU A 454 -30.21 1.74 -0.93
CA GLU A 454 -29.37 2.56 -0.05
C GLU A 454 -29.71 2.35 1.43
N THR A 455 -30.92 1.87 1.75
CA THR A 455 -31.38 1.63 3.13
C THR A 455 -31.24 0.18 3.61
N ALA A 456 -31.12 -0.82 2.72
CA ALA A 456 -31.35 -2.23 3.07
C ALA A 456 -30.18 -2.92 3.83
N SER A 457 -29.04 -2.24 3.98
CA SER A 457 -27.78 -2.83 4.42
C SER A 457 -26.84 -1.85 5.14
N LEU A 458 -27.37 -0.75 5.66
CA LEU A 458 -26.58 0.13 6.52
C LEU A 458 -26.58 -0.45 7.93
N ASP A 459 -25.44 -0.31 8.61
CA ASP A 459 -25.31 -0.70 10.01
C ASP A 459 -26.34 0.06 10.86
N PRO A 460 -26.88 -0.56 11.92
CA PRO A 460 -27.80 0.12 12.80
C PRO A 460 -27.11 1.31 13.47
N LYS A 461 -27.73 2.50 13.40
CA LYS A 461 -27.28 3.67 14.14
C LYS A 461 -27.66 3.50 15.60
N LEU A 462 -26.66 3.24 16.45
CA LEU A 462 -26.89 2.88 17.84
C LEU A 462 -26.23 3.87 18.79
N ASN A 463 -26.94 4.18 19.86
CA ASN A 463 -26.34 4.86 21.00
C ASN A 463 -25.58 3.84 21.88
N LYS A 464 -24.68 4.35 22.72
CA LYS A 464 -23.86 3.51 23.63
C LYS A 464 -24.69 2.58 24.52
N SER A 465 -25.91 2.96 24.90
CA SER A 465 -26.82 2.15 25.73
C SER A 465 -27.54 1.03 24.96
N GLN A 466 -27.63 1.12 23.63
CA GLN A 466 -28.30 0.15 22.77
C GLN A 466 -27.33 -0.89 22.21
N LEU A 467 -26.04 -0.76 22.54
CA LEU A 467 -24.98 -1.58 21.99
C LEU A 467 -24.92 -2.95 22.68
N THR A 468 -25.14 -4.01 21.92
CA THR A 468 -24.98 -5.39 22.38
C THR A 468 -23.54 -5.83 22.18
N VAL A 469 -22.87 -6.20 23.27
CA VAL A 469 -21.49 -6.70 23.23
C VAL A 469 -21.53 -8.22 23.13
N HIS A 470 -20.84 -8.78 22.13
CA HIS A 470 -20.77 -10.23 21.95
C HIS A 470 -19.97 -10.89 23.08
N LYS A 471 -20.37 -12.11 23.48
CA LYS A 471 -19.75 -12.88 24.58
C LYS A 471 -18.23 -13.03 24.47
N SER A 472 -17.71 -13.09 23.24
CA SER A 472 -16.27 -13.22 22.99
C SER A 472 -15.43 -12.06 23.53
N VAL A 473 -16.02 -10.88 23.74
CA VAL A 473 -15.31 -9.75 24.37
C VAL A 473 -15.06 -10.04 25.85
N ALA A 474 -16.04 -10.61 26.56
CA ALA A 474 -15.88 -10.97 27.96
C ALA A 474 -14.87 -12.11 28.14
N GLU A 475 -14.93 -13.12 27.27
CA GLU A 475 -13.97 -14.23 27.21
C GLU A 475 -12.54 -13.72 26.94
N PHE A 476 -12.38 -12.83 25.97
CA PHE A 476 -11.09 -12.20 25.66
C PHE A 476 -10.55 -11.38 26.83
N ALA A 477 -11.41 -10.62 27.52
CA ALA A 477 -11.02 -9.81 28.67
C ALA A 477 -10.56 -10.69 29.85
N ALA A 478 -11.22 -11.83 30.08
CA ALA A 478 -10.82 -12.80 31.10
C ALA A 478 -9.48 -13.47 30.77
N ALA A 479 -9.23 -13.80 29.50
CA ALA A 479 -7.96 -14.39 29.04
C ALA A 479 -6.80 -13.39 29.04
N HIS A 480 -7.08 -12.09 28.85
CA HIS A 480 -6.07 -11.03 28.76
C HIS A 480 -6.31 -9.86 29.74
N PRO A 481 -6.19 -10.06 31.07
CA PRO A 481 -6.51 -9.04 32.07
C PRO A 481 -5.72 -7.73 31.91
N GLN A 482 -4.46 -7.83 31.47
CA GLN A 482 -3.59 -6.66 31.24
C GLN A 482 -4.01 -5.84 30.00
N GLN A 483 -4.63 -6.46 29.00
CA GLN A 483 -5.14 -5.76 27.82
C GLN A 483 -6.56 -5.24 28.06
N ALA A 484 -7.37 -5.95 28.86
CA ALA A 484 -8.71 -5.52 29.26
C ALA A 484 -8.70 -4.19 30.03
N ALA A 485 -7.72 -3.97 30.91
CA ALA A 485 -7.55 -2.72 31.66
C ALA A 485 -7.31 -1.49 30.75
N ASN A 486 -6.73 -1.69 29.56
CA ASN A 486 -6.56 -0.64 28.55
C ASN A 486 -7.81 -0.38 27.71
N HIS A 487 -8.78 -1.30 27.71
CA HIS A 487 -10.04 -1.17 26.98
C HIS A 487 -11.17 -0.55 27.83
N SER A 488 -11.05 -0.55 29.16
CA SER A 488 -12.06 -0.02 30.08
C SER A 488 -11.94 1.48 30.39
N SER A 489 -10.86 2.18 29.98
CA SER A 489 -10.68 3.60 30.29
C SER A 489 -11.41 4.53 29.28
N SER A 490 -12.74 4.46 29.24
CA SER A 490 -13.58 5.45 28.54
C SER A 490 -14.39 6.37 29.47
N ASN A 491 -14.05 6.42 30.77
CA ASN A 491 -14.62 7.41 31.70
C ASN A 491 -13.58 8.47 32.06
N GLY A 492 -13.91 9.73 31.75
CA GLY A 492 -13.14 10.89 32.16
C GLY A 492 -13.08 11.02 33.68
N GLY A 493 -11.87 11.14 34.22
CA GLY A 493 -11.57 11.38 35.63
C GLY A 493 -10.06 11.48 35.84
N LYS A 494 -9.63 12.48 36.62
CA LYS A 494 -8.25 12.98 36.76
C LYS A 494 -7.19 11.91 37.12
N GLY A 495 -6.05 12.01 36.43
CA GLY A 495 -4.68 11.78 36.90
C GLY A 495 -4.38 10.58 37.81
N SER A 496 -3.74 9.55 37.26
CA SER A 496 -2.65 8.86 37.97
C SER A 496 -1.65 8.27 36.95
N THR A 497 -0.37 8.53 37.16
CA THR A 497 0.76 8.09 36.34
C THR A 497 1.08 6.62 36.63
N SER A 498 0.55 5.69 35.82
CA SER A 498 1.01 4.30 35.81
C SER A 498 2.04 4.06 34.69
N LYS A 499 3.19 3.48 35.07
CA LYS A 499 4.34 3.17 34.19
C LYS A 499 3.92 2.43 32.89
N PRO A 500 4.58 2.72 31.75
CA PRO A 500 4.20 2.14 30.46
C PRO A 500 4.60 0.66 30.36
N ALA A 501 3.65 -0.17 29.93
CA ALA A 501 3.89 -1.54 29.49
C ALA A 501 4.82 -1.55 28.26
N GLY A 502 5.84 -2.39 28.30
CA GLY A 502 6.99 -2.35 27.39
C GLY A 502 6.66 -2.71 25.94
N ALA A 503 7.20 -1.92 25.02
CA ALA A 503 7.31 -2.27 23.61
C ALA A 503 8.08 -3.59 23.44
N TYR A 504 7.64 -4.43 22.50
CA TYR A 504 8.26 -5.71 22.16
C TYR A 504 9.75 -5.52 21.80
N LYS A 505 10.64 -6.07 22.64
CA LYS A 505 12.08 -6.14 22.38
C LYS A 505 12.42 -7.45 21.66
N PRO A 506 13.01 -7.41 20.44
CA PRO A 506 13.39 -8.61 19.71
C PRO A 506 14.49 -9.41 20.45
N PRO A 507 14.64 -10.71 20.18
CA PRO A 507 15.48 -11.63 20.96
C PRO A 507 16.95 -11.18 21.12
N HIS A 508 17.51 -10.49 20.13
CA HIS A 508 18.88 -9.97 20.17
C HIS A 508 19.09 -8.86 21.21
N ALA A 509 18.03 -8.22 21.71
CA ALA A 509 18.11 -7.16 22.72
C ALA A 509 17.83 -7.66 24.16
N ARG A 510 17.64 -8.98 24.37
CA ARG A 510 17.36 -9.56 25.69
C ARG A 510 18.61 -9.96 26.49
N ARG A 511 19.81 -9.90 25.89
CA ARG A 511 21.08 -10.31 26.53
C ARG A 511 21.98 -9.16 27.01
N ALA A 512 21.42 -7.98 27.24
CA ALA A 512 22.16 -6.88 27.85
C ALA A 512 21.44 -6.44 29.13
N GLY A 513 21.76 -7.10 30.23
CA GLY A 513 21.45 -6.65 31.59
C GLY A 513 22.73 -6.66 32.40
N GLY A 514 23.29 -5.49 32.66
CA GLY A 514 24.39 -5.28 33.60
C GLY A 514 25.36 -4.17 33.20
N SER A 515 25.33 -3.07 33.97
CA SER A 515 26.38 -2.04 34.11
C SER A 515 26.34 -0.80 33.21
N ASN A 516 26.71 0.32 33.86
CA ASN A 516 26.66 1.72 33.46
C ASN A 516 27.56 2.12 32.28
N SER A 517 27.12 3.19 31.61
CA SER A 517 27.91 4.28 31.01
C SER A 517 28.61 4.10 29.64
N SER A 518 28.64 5.24 28.94
CA SER A 518 29.48 5.65 27.82
C SER A 518 29.01 5.33 26.39
N SER A 519 28.83 6.43 25.65
CA SER A 519 28.58 6.55 24.23
C SER A 519 29.81 6.18 23.39
N VAL A 520 29.62 5.36 22.34
CA VAL A 520 30.61 5.18 21.27
C VAL A 520 29.94 5.37 19.90
N PRO A 521 30.46 6.24 19.01
CA PRO A 521 29.95 6.43 17.65
C PRO A 521 30.57 5.42 16.67
N GLY A 522 29.76 4.86 15.78
CA GLY A 522 30.20 4.20 14.56
C GLY A 522 30.08 2.68 14.54
N MET A 523 28.91 2.16 14.19
CA MET A 523 28.81 0.85 13.54
C MET A 523 27.55 0.77 12.65
N THR A 524 27.77 0.43 11.38
CA THR A 524 26.77 0.27 10.33
C THR A 524 25.84 -0.91 10.61
N ARG A 525 24.52 -0.66 10.64
CA ARG A 525 23.47 -1.67 10.70
C ARG A 525 22.90 -1.96 9.30
N THR A 526 22.96 -3.22 8.89
CA THR A 526 22.28 -3.77 7.72
C THR A 526 20.78 -3.96 8.01
N VAL A 527 19.94 -3.60 7.05
CA VAL A 527 18.46 -3.67 7.11
C VAL A 527 17.97 -4.86 6.28
N PRO A 528 17.15 -5.79 6.83
CA PRO A 528 16.47 -6.84 6.06
C PRO A 528 15.25 -6.29 5.30
N GLY A 529 15.21 -6.46 3.96
CA GLY A 529 14.09 -5.99 3.12
C GLY A 529 14.25 -6.13 1.60
N MET A 530 15.04 -7.09 1.10
CA MET A 530 15.13 -7.39 -0.34
C MET A 530 14.84 -8.87 -0.62
N ALA A 531 14.12 -9.11 -1.73
CA ALA A 531 13.71 -10.41 -2.22
C ALA A 531 14.92 -11.33 -2.50
N ASN A 532 14.85 -12.57 -2.00
CA ASN A 532 15.84 -13.60 -2.32
C ASN A 532 15.61 -14.16 -3.73
N LYS A 533 16.62 -14.01 -4.60
CA LYS A 533 16.78 -14.87 -5.78
C LYS A 533 17.24 -16.25 -5.32
N GLN A 534 16.52 -17.28 -5.77
CA GLN A 534 16.97 -18.67 -5.71
C GLN A 534 18.15 -18.88 -6.64
N THR A 535 19.20 -19.55 -6.16
CA THR A 535 20.09 -20.35 -6.98
C THR A 535 20.19 -21.75 -6.37
N VAL A 536 19.97 -22.74 -7.23
CA VAL A 536 20.01 -24.18 -6.96
C VAL A 536 21.47 -24.63 -6.79
N GLY A 537 21.71 -25.59 -5.90
CA GLY A 537 23.04 -25.98 -5.44
C GLY A 537 23.81 -26.93 -6.34
N ALA A 538 25.09 -27.14 -5.98
CA ALA A 538 25.85 -28.33 -6.28
C ALA A 538 26.86 -28.65 -5.16
N THR A 539 26.95 -29.94 -4.88
CA THR A 539 27.76 -30.70 -3.92
C THR A 539 29.28 -30.49 -4.00
N THR A 540 30.00 -30.49 -2.87
CA THR A 540 31.00 -31.55 -2.57
C THR A 540 31.58 -31.54 -1.14
N LYS A 541 31.77 -32.77 -0.69
CA LYS A 541 32.44 -33.39 0.47
C LYS A 541 33.73 -32.77 1.05
N THR A 542 33.93 -33.14 2.32
CA THR A 542 35.15 -33.64 3.01
C THR A 542 36.03 -32.75 3.92
N THR A 543 36.13 -33.25 5.15
CA THR A 543 37.31 -33.42 6.05
C THR A 543 37.86 -32.25 6.88
N SER A 544 37.57 -32.38 8.18
CA SER A 544 38.47 -32.26 9.33
C SER A 544 39.96 -31.94 9.08
N ARG A 545 40.52 -30.99 9.85
CA ARG A 545 41.65 -31.27 10.75
C ARG A 545 41.92 -30.15 11.78
N ARG A 546 42.27 -30.66 12.96
CA ARG A 546 42.69 -30.05 14.23
C ARG A 546 44.15 -29.54 14.15
N ARG A 547 44.48 -28.47 14.91
CA ARG A 547 45.64 -28.25 15.84
C ARG A 547 45.92 -26.73 15.98
N LYS A 548 45.85 -26.10 17.18
CA LYS A 548 46.90 -25.99 18.25
C LYS A 548 48.26 -25.51 17.68
N ALA A 549 48.99 -24.51 18.18
CA ALA A 549 49.00 -23.79 19.45
C ALA A 549 49.97 -22.57 19.40
N LYS A 550 49.83 -21.69 20.41
CA LYS A 550 50.85 -20.91 21.18
C LYS A 550 51.80 -19.90 20.49
N SER A 551 51.71 -18.69 21.06
CA SER A 551 52.65 -17.57 21.34
C SER A 551 54.08 -17.99 21.76
N PRO A 552 55.11 -17.10 21.87
CA PRO A 552 55.08 -15.86 22.70
C PRO A 552 55.97 -14.64 22.31
N GLU A 553 55.69 -13.53 23.02
CA GLU A 553 56.56 -12.47 23.58
C GLU A 553 57.62 -11.72 22.74
N ASN A 554 57.54 -10.38 22.74
CA ASN A 554 58.43 -9.56 23.58
C ASN A 554 58.02 -8.07 23.66
N ASP A 555 58.27 -7.54 24.85
CA ASP A 555 58.04 -6.21 25.43
C ASP A 555 59.31 -5.34 25.30
N VAL A 556 59.21 -4.00 25.14
CA VAL A 556 60.12 -2.95 25.68
C VAL A 556 59.48 -1.54 25.51
N GLY A 557 59.09 -0.92 26.64
CA GLY A 557 59.65 0.35 27.16
C GLY A 557 59.38 1.73 26.50
N SER A 558 58.43 2.50 27.09
CA SER A 558 58.44 3.91 27.60
C SER A 558 59.53 4.93 27.17
N PRO A 559 59.28 6.28 27.16
CA PRO A 559 58.71 7.00 28.31
C PRO A 559 57.81 8.23 28.09
N ASN A 560 57.26 8.63 29.23
CA ASN A 560 56.32 9.69 29.57
C ASN A 560 56.95 11.10 29.45
N ASN A 561 56.20 12.10 29.01
CA ASN A 561 56.46 13.50 29.36
C ASN A 561 55.16 14.34 29.35
N SER A 562 55.05 15.19 30.37
CA SER A 562 53.85 15.90 30.81
C SER A 562 53.71 17.33 30.26
N VAL A 563 52.54 17.63 29.68
CA VAL A 563 51.64 18.84 29.80
C VAL A 563 52.25 20.24 29.45
N PRO A 564 51.63 21.07 28.56
CA PRO A 564 50.45 21.86 28.94
C PRO A 564 49.31 22.02 27.91
N SER A 565 48.16 22.37 28.48
CA SER A 565 46.85 22.70 27.92
C SER A 565 46.82 23.77 26.81
N SER A 566 46.06 23.53 25.73
CA SER A 566 45.39 24.59 24.95
C SER A 566 44.19 24.07 24.13
N SER A 567 43.05 24.75 24.31
CA SER A 567 41.89 24.93 23.40
C SER A 567 41.39 23.76 22.54
N SER A 568 40.20 23.27 22.90
CA SER A 568 39.27 22.55 22.02
C SER A 568 38.80 23.44 20.85
N SER A 569 39.27 23.15 19.63
CA SER A 569 38.64 23.61 18.39
C SER A 569 37.82 22.48 17.78
N GLU A 570 36.53 22.73 17.55
CA GLU A 570 35.68 21.85 16.74
C GLU A 570 36.25 21.77 15.32
N ALA A 571 36.59 20.57 14.85
CA ALA A 571 37.12 20.36 13.50
C ALA A 571 36.19 20.96 12.43
N SER A 572 36.74 21.90 11.64
CA SER A 572 36.06 22.59 10.55
C SER A 572 35.40 21.59 9.57
N PRO A 573 34.25 21.91 8.97
CA PRO A 573 33.61 21.10 7.93
C PRO A 573 34.57 20.67 6.80
N GLU A 574 35.56 21.51 6.50
CA GLU A 574 36.58 21.27 5.47
C GLU A 574 37.54 20.13 5.85
N GLU A 575 37.98 20.07 7.11
CA GLU A 575 38.84 18.97 7.60
C GLU A 575 38.12 17.63 7.59
N LYS A 576 36.82 17.61 7.94
CA LYS A 576 36.00 16.38 7.90
C LYS A 576 35.84 15.90 6.45
N LYS A 577 35.70 16.83 5.50
CA LYS A 577 35.63 16.53 4.06
C LYS A 577 36.96 16.00 3.52
N MET A 578 38.08 16.60 3.92
CA MET A 578 39.43 16.14 3.59
C MET A 578 39.68 14.71 4.11
N ARG A 579 39.36 14.41 5.37
CA ARG A 579 39.47 13.05 5.95
C ARG A 579 38.62 12.01 5.20
N SER A 580 37.42 12.40 4.75
CA SER A 580 36.53 11.53 3.98
C SER A 580 37.10 11.21 2.60
N LEU A 581 37.67 12.21 1.90
CA LEU A 581 38.29 12.04 0.59
C LEU A 581 39.60 11.23 0.68
N LEU A 582 40.43 11.44 1.71
CA LEU A 582 41.62 10.62 1.97
C LEU A 582 41.27 9.15 2.22
N LYS A 583 40.17 8.88 2.94
CA LYS A 583 39.68 7.50 3.12
C LYS A 583 39.25 6.86 1.80
N LYS A 584 38.66 7.63 0.88
CA LYS A 584 38.33 7.15 -0.47
C LYS A 584 39.59 6.88 -1.29
N LEU A 585 40.59 7.75 -1.22
CA LEU A 585 41.87 7.57 -1.92
C LEU A 585 42.57 6.26 -1.50
N ARG A 586 42.68 5.98 -0.19
CA ARG A 586 43.24 4.70 0.31
C ARG A 586 42.45 3.48 -0.17
N SER A 587 41.12 3.59 -0.27
CA SER A 587 40.29 2.48 -0.77
C SER A 587 40.53 2.20 -2.26
N ILE A 588 40.81 3.24 -3.05
CA ILE A 588 41.16 3.12 -4.46
C ILE A 588 42.55 2.52 -4.61
N GLU A 589 43.52 2.96 -3.80
CA GLU A 589 44.87 2.42 -3.78
C GLU A 589 44.90 0.92 -3.42
N THR A 590 44.07 0.50 -2.45
CA THR A 590 43.89 -0.93 -2.11
C THR A 590 43.33 -1.73 -3.30
N LEU A 591 42.39 -1.15 -4.06
CA LEU A 591 41.83 -1.80 -5.25
C LEU A 591 42.87 -1.88 -6.38
N LYS A 592 43.71 -0.85 -6.56
CA LYS A 592 44.82 -0.86 -7.51
C LYS A 592 45.86 -1.93 -7.16
N GLN A 593 46.24 -2.06 -5.88
CA GLN A 593 47.15 -3.11 -5.43
C GLN A 593 46.60 -4.51 -5.70
N ARG A 594 45.29 -4.70 -5.52
CA ARG A 594 44.63 -5.97 -5.89
C ARG A 594 44.62 -6.20 -7.40
N GLN A 595 44.44 -5.14 -8.19
CA GLN A 595 44.54 -5.20 -9.65
C GLN A 595 45.95 -5.58 -10.12
N THR A 596 47.00 -5.03 -9.50
CA THR A 596 48.40 -5.36 -9.82
C THR A 596 48.79 -6.77 -9.36
N ASN A 597 48.15 -7.28 -8.30
CA ASN A 597 48.32 -8.66 -7.82
C ASN A 597 47.55 -9.69 -8.66
N GLY A 598 46.83 -9.27 -9.71
CA GLY A 598 46.13 -10.16 -10.64
C GLY A 598 44.75 -10.63 -10.19
N ASP A 599 44.16 -10.02 -9.15
CA ASP A 599 42.79 -10.33 -8.73
C ASP A 599 41.77 -9.89 -9.79
N LYS A 600 40.76 -10.73 -10.07
CA LYS A 600 39.61 -10.32 -10.89
C LYS A 600 38.73 -9.35 -10.10
N LEU A 601 38.69 -8.10 -10.53
CA LEU A 601 37.82 -7.06 -9.98
C LEU A 601 36.48 -7.00 -10.72
N GLU A 602 35.40 -6.73 -9.99
CA GLU A 602 34.07 -6.49 -10.58
C GLU A 602 34.05 -5.14 -11.32
N ASP A 603 33.20 -4.98 -12.34
CA ASP A 603 33.09 -3.75 -13.13
C ASP A 603 32.86 -2.50 -12.27
N THR A 604 32.14 -2.65 -11.15
CA THR A 604 31.91 -1.55 -10.19
C THR A 604 33.15 -1.13 -9.41
N GLN A 605 34.12 -2.03 -9.22
CA GLN A 605 35.41 -1.78 -8.58
C GLN A 605 36.38 -1.11 -9.55
N VAL A 606 36.36 -1.52 -10.82
CA VAL A 606 37.10 -0.85 -11.90
C VAL A 606 36.60 0.58 -12.08
N LEU A 607 35.28 0.80 -12.05
CA LEU A 607 34.68 2.14 -12.09
C LEU A 607 35.07 3.02 -10.89
N LYS A 608 35.36 2.42 -9.72
CA LYS A 608 35.87 3.16 -8.56
C LYS A 608 37.31 3.59 -8.75
N ILE A 609 38.16 2.74 -9.33
CA ILE A 609 39.54 3.10 -9.66
C ILE A 609 39.58 4.29 -10.63
N SER A 610 38.67 4.33 -11.62
CA SER A 610 38.61 5.47 -12.56
C SER A 610 38.19 6.81 -11.94
N THR A 611 37.70 6.83 -10.69
CA THR A 611 37.35 8.08 -9.99
C THR A 611 38.51 8.75 -9.26
N GLU A 612 39.70 8.15 -9.24
CA GLU A 612 40.88 8.62 -8.52
C GLU A 612 41.28 10.06 -8.87
N ALA A 613 41.38 10.38 -10.17
CA ALA A 613 41.77 11.71 -10.63
C ALA A 613 40.83 12.80 -10.11
N LYS A 614 39.53 12.48 -9.99
CA LYS A 614 38.53 13.38 -9.43
C LYS A 614 38.70 13.54 -7.90
N VAL A 615 38.99 12.46 -7.19
CA VAL A 615 39.24 12.51 -5.73
C VAL A 615 40.50 13.33 -5.41
N LEU A 616 41.56 13.20 -6.21
CA LEU A 616 42.79 14.01 -6.06
C LEU A 616 42.55 15.49 -6.39
N ALA A 617 41.77 15.79 -7.43
CA ALA A 617 41.38 17.16 -7.75
C ALA A 617 40.57 17.81 -6.63
N ASP A 618 39.61 17.06 -6.05
CA ASP A 618 38.80 17.52 -4.92
C ASP A 618 39.64 17.72 -3.63
N LEU A 619 40.68 16.90 -3.41
CA LEU A 619 41.64 17.07 -2.31
C LEU A 619 42.50 18.32 -2.49
N LYS A 620 43.04 18.53 -3.69
CA LYS A 620 43.86 19.71 -4.02
C LYS A 620 43.06 21.01 -3.91
N ALA A 621 41.77 20.98 -4.28
CA ALA A 621 40.87 22.11 -4.11
C ALA A 621 40.59 22.45 -2.63
N LEU A 622 40.83 21.52 -1.71
CA LEU A 622 40.73 21.71 -0.26
C LEU A 622 42.10 22.01 0.38
N GLY A 623 43.12 22.31 -0.41
CA GLY A 623 44.46 22.67 0.07
C GLY A 623 45.33 21.49 0.52
N TRP A 624 44.95 20.25 0.21
CA TRP A 624 45.77 19.08 0.51
C TRP A 624 46.90 18.94 -0.51
N ASN A 625 48.14 18.84 -0.03
CA ASN A 625 49.32 18.55 -0.85
C ASN A 625 49.80 17.12 -0.60
N GLU A 626 50.34 16.49 -1.65
CA GLU A 626 50.83 15.11 -1.61
C GLU A 626 52.05 14.93 -0.69
N SER A 627 52.70 16.03 -0.30
CA SER A 627 53.78 16.09 0.70
C SER A 627 53.30 15.95 2.16
N ASP A 628 51.99 16.02 2.40
CA ASP A 628 51.37 15.90 3.73
C ASP A 628 50.90 14.46 4.04
N ALA A 629 51.21 13.50 3.15
CA ALA A 629 50.71 12.13 3.15
C ALA A 629 51.60 11.13 3.90
#